data_AF-A0A0M8RPI3-F1
#
_entry.id   AF-A0A0M8RPI3-F1
#
_cell.length_a   1.000
_cell.length_b   1.000
_cell.length_c   1.000
_cell.angle_alpha   90.00
_cell.angle_beta   90.00
_cell.angle_gamma   90.00
#
_symmetry.space_group_name_H-M   'P 1'
#
loop_
_entity.id
_entity.type
_entity.pdbx_description
1 polymer ?
#
loop_
_entity_poly.entity_id
_entity_poly.type
_entity_poly.pdbx_seq_one_letter_code
_entity_poly.pdbx_strand_id
1 'polypeptide(L)'
;MVIASDPALVGCAYGFPAERDGRLWQGFNGQVPRELEELTASGRVFVVAELMVLPTHRRGHVATRLQETLLLRSTAAMVVTLVDTANGAARSAVRAWGWQPTGRLLRSDDGEPQLEAWSRGLAH
;
A
#
# COMPACT_ATOMS: atom_id res chain seq x y z
N MET A 1 10.68 -6.83 -3.02
CA MET A 1 10.32 -6.43 -4.40
C MET A 1 9.96 -7.67 -5.21
N VAL A 2 8.99 -7.56 -6.10
CA VAL A 2 8.57 -8.57 -7.08
C VAL A 2 8.43 -7.88 -8.44
N ILE A 3 8.83 -8.57 -9.51
CA ILE A 3 8.67 -8.12 -10.90
C ILE A 3 7.83 -9.11 -11.69
N ALA A 4 7.09 -8.62 -12.67
CA ALA A 4 6.38 -9.42 -13.65
C ALA A 4 6.94 -9.12 -15.04
N SER A 5 7.15 -10.17 -15.84
CA SER A 5 7.70 -10.07 -17.19
C SER A 5 6.91 -10.94 -18.17
N ASP A 6 6.76 -10.45 -19.40
CA ASP A 6 6.18 -11.14 -20.55
C ASP A 6 6.57 -10.44 -21.87
N PRO A 7 7.46 -11.01 -22.71
CA PRO A 7 8.85 -11.40 -22.44
C PRO A 7 9.76 -10.25 -21.93
N ALA A 8 9.25 -9.02 -21.83
CA ALA A 8 9.91 -7.86 -21.24
C ALA A 8 9.26 -7.48 -19.88
N LEU A 9 9.82 -6.53 -19.13
CA LEU A 9 9.23 -6.07 -17.87
C LEU A 9 7.84 -5.46 -18.10
N VAL A 10 6.81 -5.99 -17.45
CA VAL A 10 5.42 -5.52 -17.59
C VAL A 10 4.86 -4.87 -16.32
N GLY A 11 5.52 -5.09 -15.19
CA GLY A 11 5.15 -4.45 -13.92
C GLY A 11 6.06 -4.82 -12.76
N CYS A 12 5.93 -4.09 -11.68
CA CYS A 12 6.65 -4.33 -10.44
C CYS A 12 5.80 -3.94 -9.22
N ALA A 13 6.11 -4.56 -8.09
CA ALA A 13 5.63 -4.15 -6.79
C ALA A 13 6.77 -4.20 -5.78
N TYR A 14 6.88 -3.18 -4.93
CA TYR A 14 7.79 -3.22 -3.81
C TYR A 14 7.20 -2.57 -2.57
N GLY A 15 7.81 -2.92 -1.45
CA GLY A 15 7.37 -2.53 -0.13
C GLY A 15 8.42 -2.89 0.90
N PHE A 16 8.18 -2.45 2.12
CA PHE A 16 9.11 -2.59 3.24
C PHE A 16 8.34 -2.66 4.57
N PRO A 17 8.90 -3.29 5.63
CA PRO A 17 8.36 -3.17 6.98
C PRO A 17 8.34 -1.71 7.42
N ALA A 18 7.24 -1.24 8.00
CA ALA A 18 7.16 0.12 8.52
C ALA A 18 8.16 0.33 9.67
N GLU A 19 8.75 1.52 9.73
CA GLU A 19 9.57 1.93 10.85
C GLU A 19 8.71 2.04 12.12
N ARG A 20 9.25 1.58 13.26
CA ARG A 20 8.51 1.45 14.53
C ARG A 20 8.26 2.78 15.24
N ASP A 21 8.92 3.84 14.79
CA ASP A 21 8.80 5.19 15.36
C ASP A 21 7.62 5.99 14.80
N GLY A 22 6.79 5.38 13.95
CA GLY A 22 5.57 6.00 13.45
C GLY A 22 5.81 7.06 12.37
N ARG A 23 7.02 7.19 11.81
CA ARG A 23 7.30 8.12 10.72
C ARG A 23 6.37 7.97 9.51
N LEU A 24 5.89 6.74 9.26
CA LEU A 24 4.87 6.44 8.24
C LEU A 24 3.60 7.32 8.37
N TRP A 25 3.24 7.70 9.59
CA TRP A 25 1.98 8.40 9.90
C TRP A 25 2.14 9.91 10.06
N GLN A 26 3.30 10.47 9.73
CA GLN A 26 3.47 11.92 9.72
C GLN A 26 2.50 12.57 8.73
N GLY A 27 1.85 13.65 9.15
CA GLY A 27 0.83 14.32 8.34
C GLY A 27 -0.52 13.60 8.30
N PHE A 28 -0.75 12.58 9.13
CA PHE A 28 -2.06 11.95 9.25
C PHE A 28 -3.11 12.95 9.77
N ASN A 29 -4.24 13.00 9.08
CA ASN A 29 -5.34 13.88 9.43
C ASN A 29 -6.18 13.26 10.55
N GLY A 30 -6.00 13.79 11.76
CA GLY A 30 -6.64 13.30 12.98
C GLY A 30 -5.75 12.32 13.75
N GLN A 31 -6.37 11.50 14.60
CA GLN A 31 -5.64 10.49 15.35
C GLN A 31 -5.50 9.21 14.52
N VAL A 32 -4.29 8.65 14.48
CA VAL A 32 -4.07 7.34 13.84
C VAL A 32 -4.86 6.29 14.63
N PRO A 33 -5.59 5.38 13.96
CA PRO A 33 -6.27 4.30 14.65
C PRO A 33 -5.33 3.51 15.56
N ARG A 34 -5.74 3.30 16.80
CA ARG A 34 -4.92 2.67 17.84
C ARG A 34 -4.31 1.34 17.41
N GLU A 35 -5.07 0.51 16.70
CA GLU A 35 -4.57 -0.77 16.17
C GLU A 35 -3.40 -0.59 15.20
N LEU A 36 -3.45 0.42 14.32
CA LEU A 36 -2.34 0.74 13.42
C LEU A 36 -1.12 1.21 14.20
N GLU A 37 -1.30 2.08 15.19
CA GLU A 37 -0.18 2.55 16.04
C GLU A 37 0.50 1.38 16.77
N GLU A 38 -0.29 0.51 17.41
CA GLU A 38 0.21 -0.67 18.13
C GLU A 38 0.93 -1.67 17.20
N LEU A 39 0.36 -1.92 16.01
CA LEU A 39 0.98 -2.80 15.01
C LEU A 39 2.24 -2.17 14.40
N THR A 40 2.27 -0.86 14.16
CA THR A 40 3.48 -0.16 13.70
C THR A 40 4.57 -0.22 14.76
N ALA A 41 4.26 0.10 16.02
CA ALA A 41 5.22 0.08 17.12
C ALA A 41 5.80 -1.33 17.37
N SER A 42 5.00 -2.38 17.16
CA SER A 42 5.45 -3.78 17.26
C SER A 42 6.17 -4.30 16.01
N GLY A 43 6.30 -3.49 14.95
CA GLY A 43 6.96 -3.89 13.69
C GLY A 43 6.16 -4.89 12.87
N ARG A 44 4.83 -4.89 13.02
CA ARG A 44 3.89 -5.82 12.36
C ARG A 44 3.13 -5.18 11.20
N VAL A 45 3.56 -4.02 10.71
CA VAL A 45 3.01 -3.36 9.52
C VAL A 45 3.99 -3.47 8.36
N PHE A 46 3.48 -3.83 7.18
CA PHE A 46 4.22 -3.80 5.91
C PHE A 46 3.63 -2.75 4.98
N VAL A 47 4.46 -1.88 4.43
CA VAL A 47 4.05 -0.84 3.49
C VAL A 47 4.25 -1.35 2.07
N VAL A 48 3.19 -1.38 1.25
CA VAL A 48 3.32 -1.47 -0.21
C VAL A 48 3.52 -0.05 -0.72
N ALA A 49 4.77 0.28 -1.03
CA ALA A 49 5.18 1.63 -1.40
C ALA A 49 4.83 1.95 -2.86
N GLU A 50 5.04 0.99 -3.75
CA GLU A 50 4.72 1.15 -5.17
C GLU A 50 4.19 -0.13 -5.78
N LEU A 51 3.27 0.04 -6.73
CA LEU A 51 2.79 -1.00 -7.60
C LEU A 51 2.44 -0.41 -8.96
N MET A 52 3.19 -0.84 -9.98
CA MET A 52 3.05 -0.32 -11.33
C MET A 52 2.87 -1.46 -12.32
N VAL A 53 1.94 -1.27 -13.27
CA VAL A 53 1.71 -2.17 -14.39
C VAL A 53 1.57 -1.34 -15.66
N LEU A 54 2.28 -1.75 -16.71
CA LEU A 54 2.20 -1.12 -18.02
C LEU A 54 0.74 -1.06 -18.50
N PRO A 55 0.28 0.07 -19.08
CA PRO A 55 -1.11 0.21 -19.52
C PRO A 55 -1.64 -0.93 -20.39
N THR A 56 -0.80 -1.46 -21.28
CA THR A 56 -1.09 -2.59 -22.17
C THR A 56 -1.34 -3.92 -21.45
N HIS A 57 -0.89 -4.05 -20.20
CA HIS A 57 -1.01 -5.27 -19.38
C HIS A 57 -1.97 -5.09 -18.20
N ARG A 58 -2.71 -3.98 -18.16
CA ARG A 58 -3.76 -3.76 -17.15
C ARG A 58 -4.97 -4.64 -17.41
N ARG A 59 -5.81 -4.84 -16.39
CA ARG A 59 -7.01 -5.71 -16.42
C ARG A 59 -6.72 -7.21 -16.64
N GLY A 60 -5.47 -7.62 -16.77
CA GLY A 60 -5.04 -9.03 -16.79
C GLY A 60 -4.62 -9.59 -15.41
N HIS A 61 -5.11 -9.00 -14.31
CA HIS A 61 -4.76 -9.37 -12.92
C HIS A 61 -3.26 -9.30 -12.54
N VAL A 62 -2.39 -8.74 -13.37
CA VAL A 62 -0.94 -8.58 -13.09
C VAL A 62 -0.70 -7.87 -11.76
N ALA A 63 -1.40 -6.76 -11.51
CA ALA A 63 -1.32 -6.02 -10.24
C ALA A 63 -1.71 -6.88 -9.03
N THR A 64 -2.73 -7.74 -9.19
CA THR A 64 -3.22 -8.61 -8.11
C THR A 64 -2.17 -9.66 -7.77
N ARG A 65 -1.63 -10.34 -8.79
CA ARG A 65 -0.56 -11.33 -8.59
C ARG A 65 0.69 -10.72 -7.99
N LEU A 66 1.07 -9.50 -8.41
CA LEU A 66 2.22 -8.79 -7.86
C LEU A 66 2.06 -8.50 -6.37
N GLN A 67 0.92 -7.95 -5.92
CA GLN A 67 0.72 -7.68 -4.50
C GLN A 67 0.61 -8.96 -3.67
N GLU A 68 -0.07 -9.99 -4.17
CA GLU A 68 -0.14 -11.29 -3.48
C GLU A 68 1.25 -11.91 -3.31
N THR A 69 2.05 -11.91 -4.37
CA THR A 69 3.41 -12.46 -4.34
C THR A 69 4.33 -11.65 -3.43
N LEU A 70 4.17 -10.32 -3.40
CA LEU A 70 4.93 -9.46 -2.48
C LEU A 70 4.58 -9.76 -1.03
N LEU A 71 3.30 -9.98 -0.72
CA LEU A 71 2.81 -10.17 0.65
C LEU A 71 2.93 -11.60 1.15
N LEU A 72 2.98 -12.61 0.28
CA LEU A 72 3.24 -14.01 0.64
C LEU A 72 4.55 -14.21 1.41
N ARG A 73 5.51 -13.29 1.28
CA ARG A 73 6.80 -13.33 1.98
C ARG A 73 6.85 -12.49 3.26
N SER A 74 5.79 -11.76 3.57
CA SER A 74 5.73 -10.85 4.72
C SER A 74 5.24 -11.59 5.96
N THR A 75 5.82 -11.32 7.13
CA THR A 75 5.33 -11.78 8.44
C THR A 75 4.46 -10.71 9.14
N ALA A 76 4.13 -9.63 8.45
CA ALA A 76 3.33 -8.54 8.99
C ALA A 76 1.89 -8.97 9.27
N ALA A 77 1.29 -8.43 10.33
CA ALA A 77 -0.14 -8.61 10.62
C ALA A 77 -1.03 -7.74 9.73
N MET A 78 -0.47 -6.66 9.20
CA MET A 78 -1.22 -5.67 8.44
C MET A 78 -0.38 -5.14 7.30
N VAL A 79 -1.01 -5.00 6.14
CA VAL A 79 -0.45 -4.27 5.01
C VAL A 79 -1.10 -2.90 4.92
N VAL A 80 -0.29 -1.90 4.57
CA VAL A 80 -0.72 -0.51 4.33
C VAL A 80 -0.21 -0.06 2.96
N THR A 81 -0.98 0.77 2.26
CA THR A 81 -0.50 1.55 1.13
C THR A 81 -1.09 2.96 1.18
N LEU A 82 -0.36 3.93 0.64
CA LEU A 82 -0.82 5.30 0.51
C LEU A 82 -1.15 5.55 -0.97
N VAL A 83 -2.38 5.96 -1.23
CA VAL A 83 -2.86 6.17 -2.60
C VAL A 83 -3.23 7.63 -2.78
N ASP A 84 -2.69 8.27 -3.81
CA ASP A 84 -3.12 9.60 -4.22
C ASP A 84 -4.63 9.60 -4.52
N THR A 85 -5.38 10.52 -3.90
CA THR A 85 -6.84 10.62 -4.10
C THR A 85 -7.26 10.86 -5.55
N ALA A 86 -6.39 11.47 -6.37
CA ALA A 86 -6.58 11.66 -7.80
C ALA A 86 -6.29 10.38 -8.63
N ASN A 87 -5.58 9.40 -8.08
CA ASN A 87 -5.26 8.14 -8.76
C ASN A 87 -6.43 7.14 -8.67
N GLY A 88 -7.47 7.38 -9.48
CA GLY A 88 -8.67 6.54 -9.52
C GLY A 88 -8.40 5.07 -9.84
N ALA A 89 -7.36 4.76 -10.62
CA ALA A 89 -6.99 3.38 -10.95
C ALA A 89 -6.45 2.62 -9.73
N ALA A 90 -5.55 3.24 -8.97
CA ALA A 90 -5.01 2.66 -7.74
C ALA A 90 -6.12 2.49 -6.68
N ARG A 91 -6.97 3.50 -6.50
CA ARG A 91 -8.13 3.43 -5.57
C ARG A 91 -9.11 2.32 -5.92
N SER A 92 -9.36 2.13 -7.21
CA SER A 92 -10.21 1.01 -7.69
C SER A 92 -9.56 -0.35 -7.42
N ALA A 93 -8.24 -0.46 -7.60
CA ALA A 93 -7.51 -1.69 -7.35
C ALA A 93 -7.51 -2.09 -5.86
N VAL A 94 -7.16 -1.17 -4.95
CA VAL A 94 -7.14 -1.47 -3.50
C VAL A 94 -8.55 -1.80 -2.97
N ARG A 95 -9.58 -1.14 -3.50
CA ARG A 95 -10.97 -1.47 -3.19
C ARG A 95 -11.37 -2.85 -3.69
N ALA A 96 -10.98 -3.22 -4.92
CA ALA A 96 -11.24 -4.54 -5.48
C ALA A 96 -10.53 -5.67 -4.72
N TRP A 97 -9.39 -5.38 -4.07
CA TRP A 97 -8.71 -6.31 -3.16
C TRP A 97 -9.33 -6.38 -1.77
N GLY A 98 -10.40 -5.62 -1.49
CA GLY A 98 -11.08 -5.60 -0.19
C GLY A 98 -10.32 -4.82 0.89
N TRP A 99 -9.35 -3.98 0.53
CA TRP A 99 -8.63 -3.15 1.50
C TRP A 99 -9.58 -2.06 2.01
N GLN A 100 -9.39 -1.64 3.25
CA GLN A 100 -10.24 -0.66 3.92
C GLN A 100 -9.55 0.71 4.00
N PRO A 101 -10.26 1.81 3.72
CA PRO A 101 -9.72 3.15 3.93
C PRO A 101 -9.53 3.36 5.44
N THR A 102 -8.36 3.79 5.85
CA THR A 102 -7.98 3.89 7.28
C THR A 102 -7.66 5.31 7.71
N GLY A 103 -7.53 6.24 6.75
CA GLY A 103 -7.36 7.66 7.02
C GLY A 103 -6.82 8.41 5.82
N ARG A 104 -6.48 9.67 6.04
CA ARG A 104 -5.85 10.51 5.02
C ARG A 104 -4.58 11.13 5.58
N LEU A 105 -3.59 11.31 4.71
CA LEU A 105 -2.35 11.99 5.03
C LEU A 105 -2.17 13.17 4.08
N LEU A 106 -1.62 14.24 4.61
CA LEU A 106 -1.13 15.35 3.81
C LEU A 106 0.21 14.95 3.19
N ARG A 107 0.43 15.33 1.93
CA ARG A 107 1.75 15.19 1.32
C ARG A 107 2.66 16.26 1.93
N SER A 108 3.89 15.92 2.32
CA SER A 108 4.80 16.87 2.96
C SER A 108 5.22 18.07 2.10
N ASP A 109 4.95 18.06 0.78
CA ASP A 109 5.42 19.09 -0.15
C ASP A 109 4.24 19.78 -0.89
N ASP A 110 4.01 21.06 -0.59
CA ASP A 110 3.39 22.14 -1.38
C ASP A 110 2.02 21.94 -2.09
N GLY A 111 0.93 21.80 -1.33
CA GLY A 111 -0.45 22.09 -1.77
C GLY A 111 -1.23 20.86 -2.29
N GLU A 112 -2.37 20.57 -1.65
CA GLU A 112 -2.80 19.22 -1.27
C GLU A 112 -3.45 18.32 -2.35
N PRO A 113 -2.73 17.34 -2.95
CA PRO A 113 -3.30 16.01 -3.18
C PRO A 113 -3.26 15.24 -1.85
N GLN A 114 -4.44 14.97 -1.29
CA GLN A 114 -4.55 14.12 -0.11
C GLN A 114 -4.17 12.68 -0.49
N LEU A 115 -3.32 12.06 0.31
CA LEU A 115 -3.10 10.61 0.27
C LEU A 115 -4.20 9.94 1.10
N GLU A 116 -4.80 8.89 0.56
CA GLU A 116 -5.70 8.00 1.29
C GLU A 116 -4.90 6.79 1.74
N ALA A 117 -4.84 6.55 3.05
CA ALA A 117 -4.25 5.32 3.60
C ALA A 117 -5.26 4.19 3.49
N TRP A 118 -4.81 3.07 2.93
CA TRP A 118 -5.58 1.84 2.82
C TRP A 118 -4.86 0.72 3.57
N SER A 119 -5.61 -0.05 4.36
CA SER A 119 -5.04 -1.17 5.10
C SER A 119 -5.83 -2.47 4.91
N ARG A 120 -5.16 -3.58 5.15
CA ARG A 120 -5.77 -4.92 5.20
C ARG A 120 -5.03 -5.78 6.23
N GLY A 121 -5.78 -6.44 7.11
CA GLY A 121 -5.24 -7.48 7.97
C GLY A 121 -4.76 -8.68 7.15
N LEU A 122 -3.59 -9.22 7.48
CA LEU A 122 -3.06 -10.44 6.89
C LEU A 122 -3.30 -11.58 7.89
N ALA A 123 -4.08 -12.57 7.49
CA ALA A 123 -4.22 -13.81 8.25
C ALA A 123 -2.95 -14.64 8.04
N HIS A 124 -2.23 -14.91 9.13
CA HIS A 124 -1.17 -15.92 9.19
C HIS A 124 -1.70 -17.16 9.90
#